data_AF-A0A0N0IQK3-F1
#
_entry.id   AF-A0A0N0IQK3-F1
#
_cell.length_a   1.000
_cell.length_b   1.000
_cell.length_c   1.000
_cell.angle_alpha   90.00
_cell.angle_beta   90.00
_cell.angle_gamma   90.00
#
_symmetry.space_group_name_H-M   'P 1'
#
loop_
_entity.id
_entity.type
_entity.pdbx_description
1 polymer ?
#
loop_
_entity_poly.entity_id
_entity_poly.type
_entity_poly.pdbx_seq_one_letter_code
_entity_poly.pdbx_strand_id
1 'polypeptide(L)'
;MRTTLDLPDPLYRHLKLQAAKEGKTLRELVIRYLEEGLRRQAQRQPRPLPKIPPAGRQIPSWTGTELWELLEDGVPPFIPFYPPRVRSRSGKPFR
;
A
#
# COMPACT_ATOMS: atom_id res chain seq x y z
N MET A 1 20.04 27.26 -13.90
CA MET A 1 20.65 27.71 -12.63
C MET A 1 21.54 26.61 -12.07
N ARG A 2 22.64 26.94 -11.39
CA ARG A 2 23.47 25.95 -10.67
C ARG A 2 22.97 25.88 -9.23
N THR A 3 22.56 24.69 -8.80
CA THR A 3 22.05 24.44 -7.45
C THR A 3 23.01 23.53 -6.71
N THR A 4 23.26 23.84 -5.44
CA THR A 4 23.98 22.96 -4.53
C THR A 4 22.94 22.24 -3.70
N LEU A 5 23.00 20.91 -3.67
CA LEU A 5 22.09 20.06 -2.91
C LEU A 5 22.94 19.19 -1.99
N ASP A 6 22.65 19.22 -0.69
CA ASP A 6 23.27 18.33 0.26
C ASP A 6 22.64 16.94 0.15
N LEU A 7 23.46 15.97 -0.26
CA LEU A 7 23.06 14.58 -0.41
C LEU A 7 23.85 13.73 0.56
N PRO A 8 23.22 12.87 1.37
CA PRO A 8 23.94 11.93 2.21
C PRO A 8 24.88 11.04 1.37
N ASP A 9 26.07 10.75 1.88
CA ASP A 9 27.08 9.91 1.20
C ASP A 9 26.53 8.58 0.64
N PRO A 10 25.72 7.81 1.38
CA PRO A 10 25.15 6.57 0.88
C PRO A 10 24.28 6.79 -0.38
N LEU A 11 23.52 7.89 -0.40
CA LEU A 11 22.65 8.24 -1.52
C LEU A 11 23.48 8.66 -2.74
N TYR A 12 24.49 9.48 -2.53
CA TYR A 12 25.39 9.91 -3.59
C TYR A 12 26.11 8.73 -4.27
N ARG A 13 26.59 7.76 -3.48
CA ARG A 13 27.20 6.54 -4.00
C ARG A 13 26.22 5.72 -4.83
N HIS A 14 24.97 5.58 -4.37
CA HIS A 14 23.94 4.87 -5.10
C HIS A 14 23.63 5.54 -6.45
N LEU A 15 23.52 6.88 -6.46
CA LEU A 15 23.26 7.64 -7.69
C LEU A 15 24.41 7.51 -8.68
N LYS A 16 25.67 7.51 -8.22
CA LYS A 16 26.84 7.25 -9.09
C LYS A 16 26.78 5.87 -9.74
N LEU A 17 26.44 4.83 -8.98
CA LEU A 17 26.30 3.48 -9.52
C LEU A 17 25.18 3.40 -10.56
N GLN A 18 24.04 4.04 -10.32
CA GLN A 18 22.95 4.10 -11.29
C GLN A 18 23.33 4.87 -12.55
N ALA A 19 24.01 6.01 -12.42
CA ALA A 19 24.52 6.78 -13.54
C ALA A 19 25.48 5.94 -14.42
N ALA A 20 26.40 5.20 -13.80
CA ALA A 20 27.30 4.29 -14.51
C ALA A 20 26.56 3.14 -15.20
N LYS A 21 25.55 2.54 -14.55
CA LYS A 21 24.73 1.46 -15.13
C LYS A 21 23.93 1.92 -16.35
N GLU A 22 23.41 3.14 -16.31
CA GLU A 22 22.59 3.71 -17.39
C GLU A 22 23.43 4.41 -18.47
N GLY A 23 24.75 4.54 -18.30
CA GLY A 23 25.62 5.28 -19.21
C GLY A 23 25.32 6.79 -19.26
N LYS A 24 24.75 7.35 -18.19
CA LYS A 24 24.35 8.76 -18.09
C LYS A 24 25.23 9.51 -17.12
N THR A 25 25.26 10.84 -17.25
CA THR A 25 25.89 11.67 -16.23
C THR A 25 25.05 11.71 -14.96
N LEU A 26 25.70 11.92 -13.81
CA LEU A 26 25.02 12.06 -12.53
C LEU A 26 23.99 13.20 -12.55
N ARG A 27 24.29 14.29 -13.25
CA ARG A 27 23.41 15.45 -13.39
C ARG A 27 22.12 15.08 -14.11
N GLU A 28 22.21 14.39 -15.25
CA GLU A 28 21.02 13.97 -16.02
C GLU A 28 20.15 13.02 -15.21
N LEU A 29 20.78 12.10 -14.47
CA LEU A 29 20.07 11.16 -13.60
C LEU A 29 19.29 11.89 -12.49
N VAL A 30 19.92 12.86 -11.83
CA VAL A 30 19.28 13.66 -10.77
C VAL A 30 18.14 14.49 -11.32
N ILE A 31 18.33 15.17 -12.46
CA ILE A 31 17.26 15.96 -13.10
C ILE A 31 16.05 15.08 -13.41
N ARG A 32 16.27 13.93 -14.05
CA ARG A 32 15.18 12.99 -14.39
C ARG A 32 14.43 12.54 -13.14
N TYR A 33 15.15 12.15 -12.08
CA TYR A 33 14.49 11.70 -10.85
C TYR A 33 13.70 12.80 -10.15
N LEU A 34 14.18 14.04 -10.19
CA LEU A 34 13.44 15.19 -9.66
C LEU A 34 12.17 15.44 -10.48
N GLU A 35 12.26 15.45 -11.82
CA GLU A 35 11.10 15.63 -12.70
C GLU A 35 10.05 14.53 -12.50
N GLU A 36 10.50 13.26 -12.43
CA GLU A 36 9.61 12.14 -12.16
C GLU A 36 8.98 12.21 -10.77
N GLY A 37 9.74 12.60 -9.75
CA GLY A 37 9.27 12.78 -8.39
C GLY A 37 8.17 13.83 -8.31
N LEU A 38 8.41 15.00 -8.92
CA LEU A 38 7.44 16.10 -8.98
C LEU A 38 6.20 15.71 -9.79
N ARG A 39 6.35 15.01 -10.92
CA ARG A 39 5.22 14.52 -11.71
C ARG A 39 4.37 13.51 -10.95
N ARG A 40 4.99 12.56 -10.24
CA ARG A 40 4.27 11.58 -9.40
C ARG A 40 3.52 12.24 -8.25
N GLN A 41 4.08 13.29 -7.65
CA GLN A 41 3.40 14.06 -6.62
C GLN A 41 2.17 14.78 -7.19
N ALA A 42 2.29 15.41 -8.35
CA ALA A 42 1.17 16.06 -9.03
C ALA A 42 0.08 15.06 -9.47
N GLN A 43 0.47 13.83 -9.82
CA GLN A 43 -0.43 12.77 -10.24
C GLN A 43 -0.96 11.90 -9.10
N ARG A 44 -0.68 12.24 -7.84
CA ARG A 44 -1.17 11.49 -6.66
C ARG A 44 -2.66 11.76 -6.47
N GLN A 45 -3.46 11.29 -7.42
CA GLN A 45 -4.91 11.21 -7.30
C GLN A 45 -5.24 10.18 -6.20
N PRO A 46 -6.29 10.40 -5.40
CA PRO A 46 -6.77 9.39 -4.47
C PRO A 46 -7.04 8.12 -5.28
N ARG A 47 -6.35 7.03 -4.93
CA ARG A 47 -6.65 5.73 -5.54
C ARG A 47 -8.11 5.43 -5.24
N PRO A 48 -8.94 5.11 -6.25
CA PRO A 48 -10.31 4.76 -5.98
C PRO A 48 -10.31 3.58 -5.00
N LEU A 49 -10.96 3.77 -3.86
CA LEU A 49 -11.18 2.69 -2.90
C LEU A 49 -11.93 1.57 -3.63
N PRO A 50 -11.60 0.30 -3.39
CA PRO A 50 -12.37 -0.80 -3.95
C PRO A 50 -13.84 -0.64 -3.52
N LYS A 51 -14.75 -0.63 -4.51
CA LYS A 51 -16.19 -0.57 -4.25
C LYS A 51 -16.63 -1.95 -3.74
N ILE A 52 -16.68 -2.10 -2.42
CA ILE A 52 -17.20 -3.31 -1.78
C ILE A 52 -18.74 -3.17 -1.75
N PRO A 53 -19.51 -4.15 -2.27
CA PRO A 53 -20.97 -4.10 -2.12
C PRO A 53 -21.32 -4.08 -0.63
N PRO A 54 -22.37 -3.35 -0.23
CA PRO A 54 -22.80 -3.36 1.16
C PRO A 54 -23.08 -4.81 1.56
N ALA A 55 -22.46 -5.28 2.64
CA ALA A 55 -22.52 -6.68 3.10
C ALA A 55 -23.93 -7.09 3.60
N GLY A 56 -24.97 -6.30 3.33
CA GLY A 56 -26.35 -6.47 3.82
C GLY A 56 -26.49 -6.25 5.33
N ARG A 57 -25.40 -6.23 6.08
CA ARG A 57 -25.37 -6.01 7.52
C ARG A 57 -25.27 -4.52 7.80
N GLN A 58 -26.31 -3.97 8.44
CA GLN A 58 -26.25 -2.62 8.99
C GLN A 58 -25.35 -2.65 10.22
N ILE A 59 -24.27 -1.87 10.19
CA ILE A 59 -23.44 -1.64 11.37
C ILE A 59 -24.03 -0.39 12.04
N PRO A 60 -24.55 -0.50 13.27
CA PRO A 60 -25.07 0.66 13.98
C PRO A 60 -23.96 1.69 14.19
N SER A 61 -24.28 2.98 14.04
CA SER A 61 -23.37 4.06 14.37
C SER A 61 -23.38 4.29 15.87
N TRP A 62 -22.39 3.76 16.58
CA TRP A 62 -22.19 4.01 18.01
C TRP A 62 -21.15 5.10 18.23
N THR A 63 -21.38 5.91 19.25
CA THR A 63 -20.31 6.75 19.81
C THR A 63 -19.29 5.87 20.53
N GLY A 64 -18.07 6.38 20.71
CA GLY A 64 -17.00 5.61 21.35
C GLY A 64 -17.39 5.08 22.74
N THR A 65 -18.15 5.86 23.52
CA THR A 65 -18.62 5.49 24.86
C THR A 65 -19.62 4.33 24.82
N GLU A 66 -20.63 4.41 23.96
CA GLU A 66 -21.67 3.36 23.81
C GLU A 66 -21.07 2.03 23.34
N LEU A 67 -20.01 2.08 22.52
CA LEU A 67 -19.30 0.89 22.08
C LEU A 67 -18.59 0.19 23.25
N TRP A 68 -18.00 0.95 24.18
CA TRP A 68 -17.30 0.41 25.34
C TRP A 68 -18.25 -0.26 26.34
N GLU A 69 -19.39 0.37 26.64
CA GLU A 69 -20.41 -0.21 27.53
C GLU A 69 -20.93 -1.55 26.99
N LEU A 70 -21.18 -1.67 25.68
CA LEU A 70 -21.61 -2.93 25.06
C LEU A 70 -20.54 -4.05 25.14
N LEU A 71 -19.27 -3.69 25.02
CA LEU A 71 -18.15 -4.63 25.13
C LEU A 71 -17.98 -5.14 26.57
N GLU A 72 -18.33 -4.32 27.55
CA GLU A 72 -18.22 -4.63 28.98
C GLU A 72 -19.39 -5.51 29.46
N ASP A 73 -20.59 -5.32 28.89
CA ASP A 73 -21.80 -6.10 29.22
C ASP A 73 -21.95 -7.45 28.51
N GLY A 74 -21.14 -7.73 27.49
CA GLY A 74 -21.28 -8.97 26.73
C GLY A 74 -20.04 -9.31 25.93
N VAL A 75 -19.28 -10.29 26.42
CA VAL A 75 -18.44 -11.11 25.53
C VAL A 75 -19.39 -12.06 24.80
N PRO A 76 -19.79 -11.82 23.54
CA PRO A 76 -20.48 -12.87 22.78
C PRO A 76 -19.52 -14.06 22.68
N PRO A 77 -20.03 -15.30 22.67
CA PRO A 77 -19.17 -16.46 22.44
C PRO A 77 -18.38 -16.22 21.16
N PHE A 78 -17.06 -16.38 21.24
CA PHE A 78 -16.17 -16.33 20.09
C PHE A 78 -16.76 -17.23 18.99
N ILE A 79 -17.29 -16.62 17.92
CA ILE A 79 -17.69 -17.34 16.71
C ILE A 79 -16.45 -17.33 15.82
N PRO A 80 -15.61 -18.38 15.84
CA PRO A 80 -14.50 -18.47 14.91
C PRO A 80 -15.04 -18.35 13.48
N PHE A 81 -14.58 -17.34 12.76
CA PHE A 81 -14.76 -17.26 11.32
C PHE A 81 -13.93 -18.38 10.70
N TYR A 82 -14.54 -19.54 10.47
CA TYR A 82 -13.95 -20.57 9.64
C TYR A 82 -14.15 -20.15 8.17
N PRO A 83 -13.07 -19.82 7.44
CA PRO A 83 -13.19 -19.58 6.01
C PRO A 83 -13.76 -20.84 5.34
N PRO A 84 -14.59 -20.70 4.29
CA PRO A 84 -15.14 -21.86 3.59
C PRO A 84 -13.99 -22.73 3.09
N ARG A 85 -13.99 -24.00 3.49
CA ARG A 85 -13.04 -25.01 2.99
C ARG A 85 -13.18 -25.04 1.47
N VAL A 86 -12.17 -24.52 0.76
CA VAL A 86 -12.09 -24.64 -0.70
C VAL A 86 -12.07 -26.14 -0.99
N ARG A 87 -13.15 -26.65 -1.59
CA ARG A 87 -13.21 -28.03 -2.06
C ARG A 87 -12.18 -28.14 -3.18
N SER A 88 -10.99 -28.67 -2.86
CA SER A 88 -10.00 -29.07 -3.87
C SER A 88 -10.73 -29.91 -4.91
N ARG A 89 -10.83 -29.39 -6.14
CA ARG A 89 -11.11 -30.20 -7.33
C ARG A 89 -9.88 -31.08 -7.59
N SER A 90 -9.69 -32.11 -6.76
CA SER A 90 -8.84 -33.24 -7.11
C SER A 90 -9.72 -34.27 -7.80
N GLY A 91 -9.70 -34.25 -9.13
CA GLY A 91 -10.31 -35.26 -9.98
C GLY A 91 -9.52 -35.38 -11.27
N LYS A 92 -8.22 -35.73 -11.16
CA LYS A 92 -7.49 -36.33 -12.27
C LYS A 92 -7.94 -37.80 -12.35
N PRO A 93 -8.53 -38.30 -13.44
CA PRO A 93 -8.41 -39.69 -13.77
C PRO A 93 -7.09 -39.91 -14.51
N PHE A 94 -6.39 -40.91 -14.03
CA PHE A 94 -5.20 -41.51 -14.59
C PHE A 94 -5.59 -42.31 -15.85
N ARG A 95 -5.04 -41.96 -17.01
CA ARG A 95 -4.58 -42.87 -18.08
C ARG A 95 -3.98 -42.09 -19.23
#